data_AF-A0A6C0HRW1-F1
#
_entry.id   AF-A0A6C0HRW1-F1
#
_cell.length_a   1.000
_cell.length_b   1.000
_cell.length_c   1.000
_cell.angle_alpha   90.00
_cell.angle_beta   90.00
_cell.angle_gamma   90.00
#
_symmetry.space_group_name_H-M   'P 1'
#
loop_
_entity.id
_entity.type
_entity.pdbx_description
1 polymer ?
#
loop_
_entity_poly.entity_id
_entity_poly.type
_entity_poly.pdbx_seq_one_letter_code
_entity_poly.pdbx_strand_id
1 'polypeptide(L)'
;MESFKENEPIESLSKIKTSEINEVKNIKYKMNSKSLGAKSLGENTDLLQVELFLENEKKNNRSEPWTKLDKTTKYKKLEDFAKFYTLKHNLSITECGELTTFLKDAIDKKKIYKVRDILYDKMNSRIQEIPGLLFSKVDKKFTLKNVVPKTNTVRCTPKKNIFSI
;
A
#
# COMPACT_ATOMS: atom_id res chain seq x y z
N MET A 1 -56.81 -6.57 -70.62
CA MET A 1 -56.10 -5.31 -70.34
C MET A 1 -57.11 -4.39 -69.69
N GLU A 2 -56.66 -3.55 -68.74
CA GLU A 2 -57.44 -2.68 -67.84
C GLU A 2 -58.20 -3.32 -66.69
N SER A 3 -57.72 -3.02 -65.48
CA SER A 3 -58.50 -2.35 -64.44
C SER A 3 -57.54 -1.79 -63.37
N PHE A 4 -57.43 -0.47 -63.31
CA PHE A 4 -56.89 0.28 -62.19
C PHE A 4 -57.76 0.06 -60.95
N LYS A 5 -57.13 -0.14 -59.79
CA LYS A 5 -57.78 -0.02 -58.47
C LYS A 5 -57.13 1.11 -57.69
N GLU A 6 -58.01 1.94 -57.17
CA GLU A 6 -57.80 3.22 -56.50
C GLU A 6 -57.50 3.06 -55.00
N ASN A 7 -56.94 4.13 -54.41
CA ASN A 7 -56.97 4.56 -52.99
C ASN A 7 -55.74 4.32 -52.09
N GLU A 8 -54.89 5.37 -51.97
CA GLU A 8 -54.52 6.20 -50.76
C GLU A 8 -54.47 5.57 -49.32
N PRO A 9 -53.79 6.15 -48.29
CA PRO A 9 -52.91 7.34 -48.25
C PRO A 9 -51.58 7.17 -47.46
N ILE A 10 -50.76 8.22 -47.59
CA ILE A 10 -49.43 8.47 -46.99
C ILE A 10 -49.57 8.87 -45.51
N GLU A 11 -49.35 7.95 -44.55
CA GLU A 11 -49.36 8.32 -43.11
C GLU A 11 -48.31 7.60 -42.22
N SER A 12 -47.25 7.01 -42.80
CA SER A 12 -46.29 6.19 -42.03
C SER A 12 -44.93 6.85 -41.72
N LEU A 13 -44.61 8.03 -42.26
CA LEU A 13 -43.27 8.65 -42.12
C LEU A 13 -43.09 9.60 -40.93
N SER A 14 -44.16 10.02 -40.24
CA SER A 14 -44.08 10.98 -39.12
C SER A 14 -43.84 10.33 -37.75
N LYS A 15 -43.96 9.01 -37.63
CA LYS A 15 -43.87 8.27 -36.34
C LYS A 15 -42.48 7.74 -35.99
N ILE A 16 -41.58 7.64 -36.96
CA ILE A 16 -40.23 7.06 -36.74
C ILE A 16 -39.25 8.13 -36.21
N LYS A 17 -39.47 9.42 -36.53
CA LYS A 17 -38.54 10.49 -36.12
C LYS A 17 -38.75 10.97 -34.68
N THR A 18 -39.83 10.55 -34.02
CA THR A 18 -40.18 10.98 -32.65
C THR A 18 -39.65 10.02 -31.57
N SER A 19 -39.29 8.78 -31.91
CA SER A 19 -38.76 7.80 -30.94
C SER A 19 -37.29 8.02 -30.60
N GLU A 20 -36.45 8.42 -31.56
CA GLU A 20 -35.02 8.67 -31.30
C GLU A 20 -34.74 9.97 -30.52
N ILE A 21 -35.66 10.96 -30.57
CA ILE A 21 -35.46 12.26 -29.90
C ILE A 21 -35.77 12.19 -28.38
N ASN A 22 -36.45 11.15 -27.94
CA ASN A 22 -36.84 11.00 -26.53
C ASN A 22 -35.82 10.26 -25.65
N GLU A 23 -34.83 9.58 -26.24
CA GLU A 23 -33.75 8.93 -25.47
C GLU A 23 -32.63 9.91 -25.06
N VAL A 24 -32.43 11.01 -25.80
CA VAL A 24 -31.37 12.00 -25.50
C VAL A 24 -31.75 12.96 -24.37
N LYS A 25 -33.03 13.00 -23.96
CA LYS A 25 -33.49 13.87 -22.84
C LYS A 25 -33.26 13.27 -21.45
N ASN A 26 -32.95 11.98 -21.34
CA ASN A 26 -32.82 11.31 -20.05
C ASN A 26 -31.37 11.16 -19.52
N ILE A 27 -30.36 11.56 -20.30
CA ILE A 27 -28.96 11.56 -19.84
C ILE A 27 -28.59 12.86 -19.11
N LYS A 28 -29.45 13.89 -19.16
CA LYS A 28 -29.23 15.17 -18.47
C LYS A 28 -29.51 15.14 -16.96
N TYR A 29 -30.19 14.11 -16.44
CA TYR A 29 -30.67 14.07 -15.05
C TYR A 29 -30.08 12.94 -14.19
N LYS A 30 -28.82 12.55 -14.43
CA LYS A 30 -28.04 11.69 -13.51
C LYS A 30 -26.64 12.21 -13.18
N MET A 31 -26.39 13.50 -13.39
CA MET A 31 -25.17 14.18 -12.94
C MET A 31 -25.52 15.51 -12.25
N ASN A 32 -26.38 15.42 -11.23
CA ASN A 32 -26.61 16.49 -10.28
C ASN A 32 -26.66 15.90 -8.86
N SER A 33 -25.50 15.57 -8.32
CA SER A 33 -25.31 15.54 -6.88
C SER A 33 -23.86 15.92 -6.59
N LYS A 34 -23.67 17.15 -6.10
CA LYS A 34 -22.42 17.70 -5.54
C LYS A 34 -21.38 18.16 -6.57
N SER A 35 -21.73 19.19 -7.35
CA SER A 35 -20.73 20.19 -7.73
C SER A 35 -21.01 21.43 -6.88
N LEU A 36 -20.11 21.65 -5.92
CA LEU A 36 -20.04 22.88 -5.13
C LEU A 36 -19.88 24.06 -6.11
N GLY A 37 -20.53 25.18 -5.81
CA GLY A 37 -20.54 26.37 -6.65
C GLY A 37 -19.13 26.77 -7.11
N ALA A 38 -18.83 26.47 -8.36
CA ALA A 38 -17.66 26.98 -9.06
C ALA A 38 -17.93 28.46 -9.40
N LYS A 39 -17.54 29.35 -8.49
CA LYS A 39 -17.10 30.68 -8.92
C LYS A 39 -15.90 30.44 -9.83
N SER A 40 -15.98 30.92 -11.07
CA SER A 40 -14.85 30.95 -12.00
C SER A 40 -13.71 31.78 -11.40
N LEU A 41 -12.85 31.14 -10.63
CA LEU A 41 -11.63 31.72 -10.10
C LEU A 41 -10.47 30.92 -10.70
N GLY A 42 -9.99 31.38 -11.85
CA GLY A 42 -8.70 31.05 -12.46
C GLY A 42 -8.43 29.56 -12.70
N GLU A 43 -8.38 29.15 -13.97
CA GLU A 43 -7.82 27.87 -14.45
C GLU A 43 -6.44 27.55 -13.84
N ASN A 44 -5.69 28.58 -13.40
CA ASN A 44 -4.43 28.45 -12.68
C ASN A 44 -4.56 27.80 -11.28
N THR A 45 -5.67 28.01 -10.56
CA THR A 45 -5.84 27.45 -9.21
C THR A 45 -6.10 25.94 -9.24
N ASP A 46 -6.84 25.48 -10.25
CA ASP A 46 -7.14 24.06 -10.47
C ASP A 46 -5.89 23.30 -10.92
N LEU A 47 -5.07 23.89 -11.80
CA LEU A 47 -3.79 23.31 -12.21
C LEU A 47 -2.77 23.19 -11.06
N LEU A 48 -2.68 24.21 -10.20
CA LEU A 48 -1.84 24.17 -8.99
C LEU A 48 -2.32 23.11 -7.99
N GLN A 49 -3.63 22.90 -7.87
CA GLN A 49 -4.19 21.86 -7.00
C GLN A 49 -3.87 20.45 -7.53
N VAL A 50 -3.94 20.24 -8.85
CA VAL A 50 -3.51 19.00 -9.49
C VAL A 50 -2.01 18.77 -9.32
N GLU A 51 -1.19 19.80 -9.51
CA GLU A 51 0.25 19.71 -9.33
C GLU A 51 0.62 19.37 -7.87
N LEU A 52 -0.03 20.01 -6.90
CA LEU A 52 0.13 19.70 -5.48
C LEU A 52 -0.29 18.25 -5.15
N PHE A 53 -1.39 17.76 -5.73
CA PHE A 53 -1.83 16.38 -5.56
C PHE A 53 -0.80 15.39 -6.13
N LEU A 54 -0.30 15.65 -7.35
CA LEU A 54 0.73 14.83 -8.00
C LEU A 54 2.05 14.84 -7.23
N GLU A 55 2.45 16.00 -6.69
CA GLU A 55 3.62 16.09 -5.82
C GLU A 55 3.44 15.26 -4.54
N ASN A 56 2.26 15.34 -3.93
CA ASN A 56 1.95 14.60 -2.72
C ASN A 56 1.92 13.09 -2.97
N GLU A 57 1.36 12.64 -4.10
CA GLU A 57 1.44 11.23 -4.52
C GLU A 57 2.89 10.79 -4.79
N LYS A 58 3.68 11.59 -5.51
CA LYS A 58 5.12 11.32 -5.73
C LYS A 58 5.88 11.20 -4.42
N LYS A 59 5.63 12.09 -3.45
CA LYS A 59 6.25 12.07 -2.12
C LYS A 59 5.83 10.82 -1.34
N ASN A 60 4.54 10.48 -1.36
CA ASN A 60 4.01 9.29 -0.69
C ASN A 60 4.52 7.98 -1.31
N ASN A 61 4.67 7.92 -2.63
CA ASN A 61 5.21 6.74 -3.33
C ASN A 61 6.69 6.51 -3.05
N ARG A 62 7.46 7.56 -2.72
CA ARG A 62 8.87 7.42 -2.30
C ARG A 62 9.02 6.95 -0.85
N SER A 63 7.96 7.10 -0.07
CA SER A 63 7.95 6.94 1.37
C SER A 63 7.06 5.76 1.75
N GLU A 64 7.37 4.59 1.19
CA GLU A 64 6.61 3.38 1.48
C GLU A 64 6.99 2.80 2.85
N PRO A 65 6.02 2.27 3.61
CA PRO A 65 6.30 1.59 4.87
C PRO A 65 7.04 0.27 4.62
N TRP A 66 7.85 -0.16 5.59
CA TRP A 66 8.66 -1.40 5.51
C TRP A 66 7.88 -2.62 5.01
N THR A 67 6.64 -2.79 5.45
CA THR A 67 5.79 -3.93 5.06
C THR A 67 5.45 -3.95 3.57
N LYS A 68 5.33 -2.78 2.94
CA LYS A 68 4.93 -2.63 1.54
C LYS A 68 6.11 -2.70 0.56
N LEU A 69 7.34 -2.54 1.05
CA LEU A 69 8.54 -2.63 0.22
C LEU A 69 8.75 -4.04 -0.36
N ASP A 70 9.18 -4.08 -1.62
CA ASP A 70 9.60 -5.30 -2.31
C ASP A 70 10.82 -5.96 -1.65
N LYS A 71 10.98 -7.27 -1.88
CA LYS A 71 12.14 -8.02 -1.36
C LYS A 71 13.47 -7.43 -1.85
N THR A 72 13.51 -7.01 -3.11
CA THR A 72 14.71 -6.44 -3.74
C THR A 72 15.11 -5.11 -3.10
N THR A 73 14.14 -4.23 -2.81
CA THR A 73 14.40 -2.96 -2.14
C THR A 73 14.79 -3.18 -0.68
N LYS A 74 14.14 -4.11 0.02
CA LYS A 74 14.54 -4.54 1.38
C LYS A 74 15.99 -5.02 1.43
N TYR A 75 16.43 -5.83 0.45
CA TYR A 75 17.83 -6.29 0.39
C TYR A 75 18.82 -5.16 0.22
N LYS A 76 18.54 -4.21 -0.66
CA LYS A 76 19.41 -3.02 -0.84
C LYS A 76 19.52 -2.22 0.46
N LYS A 77 18.39 -1.98 1.14
CA LYS A 77 18.37 -1.25 2.42
C LYS A 77 19.11 -2.00 3.55
N LEU A 78 19.03 -3.33 3.57
CA LEU A 78 19.77 -4.15 4.55
C LEU A 78 21.28 -4.16 4.27
N GLU A 79 21.69 -4.13 3.01
CA GLU A 79 23.10 -4.00 2.65
C GLU A 79 23.67 -2.64 3.11
N ASP A 80 22.92 -1.56 2.89
CA ASP A 80 23.28 -0.23 3.38
C ASP A 80 23.34 -0.20 4.92
N PHE A 81 22.40 -0.86 5.59
CA PHE A 81 22.39 -0.99 7.04
C PHE A 81 23.60 -1.79 7.55
N ALA A 82 23.98 -2.89 6.89
CA ALA A 82 25.13 -3.69 7.28
C ALA A 82 26.43 -2.86 7.24
N LYS A 83 26.61 -2.03 6.21
CA LYS A 83 27.74 -1.10 6.10
C LYS A 83 27.73 -0.05 7.22
N PHE A 84 26.56 0.51 7.53
CA PHE A 84 26.44 1.47 8.63
C PHE A 84 26.73 0.82 9.99
N TYR A 85 26.25 -0.40 10.21
CA TYR A 85 26.44 -1.16 11.44
C TYR A 85 27.91 -1.53 11.65
N THR A 86 28.62 -1.96 10.60
CA THR A 86 30.05 -2.28 10.70
C THR A 86 30.90 -1.05 10.96
N LEU A 87 30.59 0.09 10.35
CA LEU A 87 31.23 1.37 10.66
C LEU A 87 30.98 1.79 12.12
N LYS A 88 29.74 1.65 12.61
CA LYS A 88 29.36 2.00 13.98
C LYS A 88 30.06 1.11 15.03
N HIS A 89 30.25 -0.18 14.73
CA HIS A 89 30.82 -1.15 15.65
C HIS A 89 32.30 -1.50 15.37
N ASN A 90 32.94 -0.84 14.40
CA ASN A 90 34.31 -1.11 13.93
C ASN A 90 34.55 -2.59 13.62
N LEU A 91 33.64 -3.20 12.85
CA LEU A 91 33.73 -4.60 12.42
C LEU A 91 34.53 -4.76 11.13
N SER A 92 35.06 -5.95 10.89
CA SER A 92 35.79 -6.29 9.66
C SER A 92 34.87 -6.34 8.43
N ILE A 93 35.47 -6.19 7.25
CA ILE A 93 34.78 -6.35 5.96
C ILE A 93 34.21 -7.77 5.82
N THR A 94 34.90 -8.78 6.35
CA THR A 94 34.41 -10.17 6.36
C THR A 94 33.11 -10.31 7.15
N GLU A 95 33.05 -9.71 8.34
CA GLU A 95 31.88 -9.70 9.22
C GLU A 95 30.72 -8.90 8.60
N CYS A 96 31.03 -7.86 7.82
CA CYS A 96 30.03 -7.13 7.04
C CYS A 96 29.35 -8.03 5.99
N GLY A 97 30.12 -8.88 5.29
CA GLY A 97 29.60 -9.83 4.31
C GLY A 97 28.74 -10.92 4.96
N GLU A 98 29.17 -11.43 6.11
CA GLU A 98 28.41 -12.39 6.90
C GLU A 98 27.11 -11.79 7.43
N LEU A 99 27.14 -10.56 7.95
CA LEU A 99 25.96 -9.82 8.40
C LEU A 99 24.97 -9.63 7.26
N THR A 100 25.45 -9.19 6.09
CA THR A 100 24.61 -8.98 4.91
C THR A 100 23.92 -10.27 4.49
N THR A 101 24.65 -11.39 4.48
CA THR A 101 24.12 -12.71 4.13
C THR A 101 23.11 -13.20 5.18
N PHE A 102 23.42 -13.03 6.46
CA PHE A 102 22.53 -13.36 7.57
C PHE A 102 21.21 -12.56 7.51
N LEU A 103 21.27 -11.26 7.20
CA LEU A 103 20.09 -10.41 7.07
C LEU A 103 19.22 -10.80 5.86
N LYS A 104 19.83 -11.18 4.73
CA LYS A 104 19.09 -11.72 3.59
C LYS A 104 18.36 -13.01 3.96
N ASP A 105 19.05 -13.96 4.59
CA ASP A 105 18.46 -15.20 5.10
C ASP A 105 17.36 -14.95 6.15
N ALA A 106 17.49 -13.91 6.98
CA ALA A 106 16.47 -13.52 7.94
C ALA A 106 15.17 -13.02 7.28
N ILE A 107 15.25 -12.35 6.12
CA ILE A 107 14.08 -11.98 5.31
C ILE A 107 13.42 -13.22 4.71
N ASP A 108 14.22 -14.12 4.14
CA ASP A 108 13.72 -15.35 3.52
C ASP A 108 13.00 -16.24 4.55
N LYS A 109 13.55 -16.31 5.77
CA LYS A 109 12.94 -16.99 6.93
C LYS A 109 11.80 -16.20 7.58
N LYS A 110 11.39 -15.05 7.02
CA LYS A 110 10.34 -14.15 7.53
C LYS A 110 10.54 -13.69 8.98
N LYS A 111 11.78 -13.63 9.47
CA LYS A 111 12.11 -13.20 10.84
C LYS A 111 12.01 -11.69 11.04
N ILE A 112 12.22 -10.91 9.98
CA ILE A 112 12.22 -9.44 9.98
C ILE A 112 11.20 -8.89 8.97
N TYR A 113 9.97 -9.40 9.05
CA TYR A 113 8.89 -9.02 8.13
C TYR A 113 7.95 -7.97 8.72
N LYS A 114 7.76 -7.96 10.05
CA LYS A 114 6.81 -7.05 10.70
C LYS A 114 7.48 -5.72 11.05
N VAL A 115 6.66 -4.68 11.18
CA VAL A 115 7.10 -3.34 11.61
C VAL A 115 7.74 -3.36 13.01
N ARG A 116 7.37 -4.31 13.88
CA ARG A 116 7.96 -4.41 15.23
C ARG A 116 9.37 -4.97 15.23
N ASP A 117 9.73 -5.72 14.19
CA ASP A 117 11.02 -6.43 14.12
C ASP A 117 12.11 -5.51 13.53
N ILE A 118 11.75 -4.34 13.00
CA ILE A 118 12.65 -3.38 12.33
C ILE A 118 12.25 -1.95 12.69
N LEU A 119 13.23 -1.15 13.12
CA LEU A 119 13.10 0.29 13.30
C LEU A 119 13.43 0.99 11.96
N TYR A 120 12.40 1.19 11.13
CA TYR A 120 12.52 1.81 9.82
C TYR A 120 12.10 3.29 9.87
N ASP A 121 12.97 4.17 9.38
CA ASP A 121 12.65 5.58 9.21
C ASP A 121 12.09 5.82 7.81
N LYS A 122 10.81 6.21 7.77
CA LYS A 122 10.04 6.52 6.56
C LYS A 122 10.50 7.82 5.87
N MET A 123 11.07 8.76 6.62
CA MET A 123 11.51 10.06 6.10
C MET A 123 12.85 9.94 5.38
N ASN A 124 13.81 9.26 6.01
CA ASN A 124 15.13 9.02 5.44
C ASN A 124 15.20 7.76 4.56
N SER A 125 14.11 6.98 4.51
CA SER A 125 14.02 5.70 3.83
C SER A 125 15.21 4.78 4.16
N ARG A 126 15.57 4.69 5.44
CA ARG A 126 16.70 3.91 5.95
C ARG A 126 16.31 3.13 7.20
N ILE A 127 16.98 1.99 7.39
CA ILE A 127 16.84 1.19 8.60
C ILE A 127 17.74 1.82 9.67
N GLN A 128 17.15 2.21 10.80
CA GLN A 128 17.88 2.81 11.91
C GLN A 128 18.48 1.71 12.81
N GLU A 129 17.66 0.69 13.13
CA GLU A 129 18.06 -0.42 13.97
C GLU A 129 17.20 -1.66 13.69
N ILE A 130 17.75 -2.84 13.97
CA ILE A 130 17.03 -4.12 13.97
C ILE A 130 16.95 -4.63 15.41
N PRO A 131 15.80 -4.47 16.08
CA PRO A 131 15.59 -5.01 17.42
C PRO A 131 15.93 -6.50 17.51
N GLY A 132 16.73 -6.87 18.52
CA GLY A 132 17.12 -8.25 18.77
C GLY A 132 18.30 -8.76 17.93
N LEU A 133 18.89 -7.92 17.07
CA LEU A 133 20.15 -8.23 16.40
C LEU A 133 21.29 -8.18 17.44
N LEU A 134 21.99 -9.29 17.60
CA LEU A 134 23.10 -9.43 18.53
C LEU A 134 24.30 -10.04 17.83
N PHE A 135 25.47 -9.49 18.11
CA PHE A 135 26.75 -10.01 17.64
C PHE A 135 27.51 -10.67 18.79
N SER A 136 27.74 -11.98 18.69
CA SER A 136 28.61 -12.70 19.63
C SER A 136 30.06 -12.55 19.18
N LYS A 137 30.88 -11.79 19.93
CA LYS A 137 32.32 -11.63 19.64
C LYS A 137 33.11 -12.94 19.78
N VAL A 138 32.63 -13.85 20.64
CA VAL A 138 33.30 -15.13 20.91
C VAL A 138 33.13 -16.08 19.73
N ASP A 139 31.88 -16.23 19.26
CA ASP A 139 31.56 -17.16 18.16
C ASP A 139 31.69 -16.52 16.78
N LYS A 140 31.89 -15.19 16.73
CA LYS A 140 31.80 -14.35 15.52
C LYS A 140 30.54 -14.61 14.72
N LYS A 141 29.40 -14.76 15.43
CA LYS A 141 28.11 -15.09 14.83
C LYS A 141 27.07 -14.02 15.14
N PHE A 142 26.28 -13.71 14.12
CA PHE A 142 25.08 -12.90 14.24
C PHE A 142 23.90 -13.77 14.64
N THR A 143 23.15 -13.29 15.62
CA THR A 143 21.93 -13.94 16.09
C THR A 143 20.80 -12.92 16.15
N LEU A 144 19.58 -13.39 15.96
CA LEU A 144 18.38 -12.58 16.07
C LEU A 144 17.48 -13.19 17.15
N LYS A 145 17.36 -12.51 18.29
CA LYS A 145 16.45 -12.92 19.38
C LYS A 145 15.07 -12.30 19.17
N ASN A 146 14.03 -13.08 19.43
CA ASN A 146 12.68 -12.55 19.45
C ASN A 146 12.50 -11.67 20.69
N VAL A 147 12.27 -10.37 20.48
CA VAL A 147 12.12 -9.39 21.56
C VAL A 147 10.71 -9.44 22.16
N VAL A 148 9.77 -10.18 21.56
CA VAL A 148 8.42 -10.32 22.12
C VAL A 148 8.47 -11.25 23.33
N PRO A 149 8.16 -10.78 24.55
CA PRO A 149 7.95 -11.69 25.67
C PRO A 149 6.77 -12.59 25.31
N LYS A 150 6.98 -13.91 25.30
CA LYS A 150 5.88 -14.87 25.23
C LYS A 150 4.95 -14.57 26.41
N THR A 151 3.78 -14.01 26.14
CA THR A 151 2.70 -13.96 27.13
C THR A 151 2.28 -15.41 27.37
N ASN A 152 2.83 -16.04 28.42
CA ASN A 152 2.40 -17.35 28.85
C ASN A 152 0.97 -17.23 29.43
N THR A 153 -0.05 -17.38 28.58
CA THR A 153 -1.46 -17.47 28.96
C THR A 153 -1.79 -18.84 29.57
N VAL A 154 -1.07 -19.23 30.63
CA VAL A 154 -1.35 -20.45 31.42
C VAL A 154 -1.92 -20.08 32.80
N ARG A 155 -2.56 -18.92 32.97
CA ARG A 155 -2.93 -18.42 34.30
C ARG A 155 -4.38 -17.98 34.47
N CYS A 156 -5.31 -18.62 33.77
CA CYS A 156 -6.75 -18.44 34.00
C CYS A 156 -7.52 -19.73 33.62
N THR A 157 -7.20 -20.88 34.23
CA THR A 157 -8.16 -21.98 34.28
C THR A 157 -9.00 -21.80 35.56
N PRO A 158 -10.34 -21.78 35.48
CA PRO A 158 -11.17 -21.66 36.67
C PRO A 158 -10.96 -22.89 37.55
N LYS A 159 -10.50 -22.69 38.79
CA LYS A 159 -10.45 -23.75 39.81
C LYS A 159 -11.89 -24.16 40.11
N LYS A 160 -12.25 -25.42 39.83
CA LYS A 160 -13.54 -25.98 40.25
C LYS A 160 -13.52 -26.10 41.78
N ASN A 161 -14.22 -25.21 42.48
CA ASN A 161 -14.54 -25.42 43.89
C ASN A 161 -15.57 -26.55 43.97
N ILE A 162 -15.10 -27.75 44.29
CA ILE A 162 -15.96 -28.87 44.65
C ILE A 162 -16.49 -28.55 46.05
N PHE A 163 -17.71 -28.06 46.13
CA PHE A 163 -18.45 -28.07 47.40
C PHE A 163 -18.83 -29.53 47.68
N SER A 164 -18.12 -30.15 48.61
CA SER A 164 -18.52 -31.39 49.25
C SER A 164 -19.67 -31.09 50.21
N ILE A 165 -20.85 -31.66 49.90
CA ILE A 165 -22.02 -31.73 50.79
C ILE A 165 -21.85 -32.96 51.68
#